data_AF-A0A1S8L4R2-F1
#
_entry.id   AF-A0A1S8L4R2-F1
#
_cell.length_a   1.000
_cell.length_b   1.000
_cell.length_c   1.000
_cell.angle_alpha   90.00
_cell.angle_beta   90.00
_cell.angle_gamma   90.00
#
_symmetry.space_group_name_H-M   'P 1'
#
loop_
_entity.id
_entity.type
_entity.pdbx_description
1 polymer ?
#
loop_
_entity_poly.entity_id
_entity_poly.type
_entity_poly.pdbx_seq_one_letter_code
_entity_poly.pdbx_strand_id
1 'polypeptide(L)' 'MPLLTLPQETVIGDIISYANYKLMTKEGRRNRYTFAGAEYFKRMKEIGLYSINGEEIKDKVSSLKLANIFNTKLL' A
#
# COMPACT_ATOMS: atom_id res chain seq x y z
N MET A 1 6.89 4.47 20.37
CA MET A 1 5.96 5.13 19.44
C MET A 1 4.72 4.25 19.30
N PRO A 2 3.51 4.82 19.19
CA PRO A 2 2.31 4.03 18.89
C PRO A 2 2.44 3.33 17.53
N LEU A 3 1.73 2.22 17.34
CA LEU A 3 1.64 1.56 16.04
C LEU A 3 0.95 2.48 15.04
N LEU A 4 1.51 2.57 13.83
CA LEU A 4 0.90 3.32 12.73
C LEU A 4 0.08 2.37 11.87
N THR A 5 -1.17 2.77 11.58
CA THR A 5 -1.97 2.15 10.53
C THR A 5 -1.82 2.95 9.24
N LEU A 6 -1.39 2.29 8.17
CA LEU A 6 -1.31 2.93 6.85
C LEU A 6 -2.69 2.91 6.17
N PRO A 7 -3.19 4.05 5.70
CA PRO A 7 -4.51 4.16 5.07
C PRO A 7 -4.51 3.51 3.68
N GLN A 8 -5.64 2.95 3.25
CA GLN A 8 -5.79 2.25 1.97
C GLN A 8 -5.59 3.18 0.75
N GLU A 9 -5.62 4.49 0.96
CA GLU A 9 -5.27 5.53 0.00
C GLU A 9 -3.79 5.49 -0.40
N THR A 10 -2.96 4.79 0.39
CA THR A 10 -1.58 4.44 0.04
C THR A 10 -1.51 3.04 -0.55
N VAL A 11 -0.62 2.85 -1.54
CA VAL A 11 -0.34 1.54 -2.15
C VAL A 11 0.09 0.50 -1.10
N ILE A 12 0.76 0.92 -0.02
CA ILE A 12 1.18 0.02 1.06
C ILE A 12 0.00 -0.34 1.98
N GLY A 13 -0.87 0.61 2.31
CA GLY A 13 -2.07 0.32 3.10
C GLY A 13 -3.05 -0.59 2.37
N ASP A 14 -3.30 -0.35 1.07
CA ASP A 14 -4.18 -1.21 0.27
C ASP A 14 -3.62 -2.63 0.12
N ILE A 15 -2.31 -2.81 -0.15
CA ILE A 15 -1.76 -4.17 -0.32
C ILE A 15 -1.87 -4.98 0.97
N ILE A 16 -1.62 -4.37 2.13
CA ILE A 16 -1.73 -5.04 3.43
C ILE A 16 -3.18 -5.46 3.66
N SER A 17 -4.11 -4.53 3.46
CA SER A 17 -5.53 -4.81 3.65
C SER A 17 -6.05 -5.87 2.68
N TYR A 18 -5.69 -5.76 1.40
CA TYR A 18 -6.11 -6.68 0.34
C TYR A 18 -5.54 -8.08 0.53
N ALA A 19 -4.25 -8.19 0.86
CA ALA A 19 -3.63 -9.47 1.16
C ALA A 19 -4.31 -10.14 2.36
N ASN A 20 -4.51 -9.41 3.46
CA ASN A 20 -5.21 -9.93 4.65
C ASN A 20 -6.62 -10.45 4.31
N TYR A 21 -7.38 -9.68 3.54
CA TYR A 21 -8.70 -10.11 3.06
C TYR A 21 -8.64 -11.41 2.25
N LYS A 22 -7.69 -11.52 1.31
CA LYS A 22 -7.58 -12.69 0.45
C LYS A 22 -7.09 -13.95 1.17
N LEU A 23 -6.24 -13.79 2.20
CA LEU A 23 -5.75 -14.90 3.04
C LEU A 23 -6.87 -15.64 3.78
N MET A 24 -8.06 -15.03 3.92
CA MET A 24 -9.25 -15.69 4.47
C MET A 24 -9.73 -16.88 3.63
N THR A 25 -9.34 -16.95 2.36
CA THR A 25 -9.74 -18.03 1.44
C THR A 25 -8.61 -19.02 1.17
N LYS A 26 -8.92 -20.29 0.89
CA LYS A 26 -7.91 -21.31 0.52
C LYS A 26 -7.15 -20.93 -0.75
N GLU A 27 -7.84 -20.35 -1.72
CA GLU A 27 -7.28 -19.92 -3.00
C GLU A 27 -6.37 -18.70 -2.83
N GLY A 28 -6.84 -17.66 -2.13
CA GLY A 28 -6.06 -16.44 -1.91
C GLY A 28 -4.77 -16.64 -1.14
N ARG A 29 -4.65 -17.72 -0.33
CA ARG A 29 -3.39 -18.14 0.31
C ARG A 29 -2.33 -18.68 -0.64
N ARG A 30 -2.71 -19.05 -1.86
CA ARG A 30 -1.78 -19.56 -2.90
C ARG A 30 -1.19 -18.43 -3.75
N ASN A 31 -1.74 -17.22 -3.66
CA ASN A 31 -1.31 -16.07 -4.46
C ASN A 31 -0.20 -15.29 -3.74
N ARG A 32 0.69 -14.68 -4.52
CA ARG A 32 1.65 -13.69 -4.05
C ARG A 32 1.15 -12.30 -4.43
N TYR A 33 0.96 -11.44 -3.44
CA TYR A 33 0.59 -10.04 -3.64
C TYR A 33 1.88 -9.23 -3.72
N THR A 34 2.14 -8.64 -4.90
CA THR A 34 3.38 -7.89 -5.16
C THR A 34 3.09 -6.63 -5.96
N PHE A 35 4.00 -5.66 -5.92
CA PHE A 35 3.90 -4.43 -6.72
C PHE A 35 4.34 -4.60 -8.18
N ALA A 36 4.98 -5.72 -8.53
CA ALA A 36 5.63 -5.91 -9.83
C ALA A 36 4.82 -6.76 -10.82
N GLY A 37 3.62 -7.23 -10.44
CA GLY A 37 2.77 -8.01 -11.33
C GLY A 37 1.61 -8.74 -10.64
N ALA A 38 0.90 -9.55 -11.42
CA ALA A 38 -0.23 -10.38 -11.00
C ALA A 38 -1.44 -9.58 -10.47
N GLU A 39 -2.24 -10.24 -9.63
CA GLU A 39 -3.56 -9.79 -9.18
C GLU A 39 -3.54 -8.40 -8.51
N TYR A 40 -2.59 -8.17 -7.61
CA TYR A 40 -2.52 -6.89 -6.89
C TYR A 40 -2.12 -5.73 -7.82
N PHE A 41 -1.19 -5.95 -8.73
CA PHE A 41 -0.79 -4.90 -9.69
C PHE A 41 -1.97 -4.48 -10.59
N LYS A 42 -2.80 -5.44 -11.01
CA LYS A 42 -4.04 -5.15 -11.75
C LYS A 42 -5.00 -4.31 -10.92
N ARG A 43 -5.29 -4.73 -9.67
CA ARG A 43 -6.13 -3.98 -8.73
C ARG A 43 -5.63 -2.55 -8.55
N MET A 44 -4.34 -2.38 -8.24
CA MET A 44 -3.73 -1.06 -7.97
C MET A 44 -3.94 -0.08 -9.15
N LYS A 45 -3.90 -0.57 -10.39
CA LYS A 45 -4.26 0.22 -11.58
C LYS A 45 -5.75 0.52 -11.65
N GLU A 46 -6.60 -0.48 -11.43
CA GLU A 46 -8.07 -0.34 -11.48
C GLU A 46 -8.62 0.67 -10.47
N ILE A 47 -7.99 0.77 -9.29
CA ILE A 47 -8.41 1.70 -8.22
C ILE A 47 -7.64 3.03 -8.24
N GLY A 48 -6.85 3.30 -9.28
CA GLY A 48 -6.13 4.57 -9.44
C GLY A 48 -5.02 4.83 -8.41
N LEU A 49 -4.49 3.78 -7.78
CA LEU A 49 -3.36 3.90 -6.84
C LEU A 49 -2.00 3.82 -7.54
N TYR A 50 -1.93 3.27 -8.75
CA TYR A 50 -0.68 3.18 -9.49
C TYR A 50 -0.28 4.55 -10.07
N SER A 51 0.85 5.07 -9.60
CA SER A 51 1.55 6.19 -10.23
C SER A 51 3.06 5.92 -10.21
N ILE A 52 3.75 6.43 -11.22
CA ILE A 52 5.22 6.50 -11.28
C ILE A 52 5.71 7.95 -11.18
N ASN A 53 4.80 8.91 -11.09
CA ASN A 53 5.14 10.32 -10.97
C ASN A 53 5.48 10.63 -9.50
N GLY A 54 6.74 10.96 -9.24
CA GLY A 54 7.23 11.23 -7.89
C GLY A 54 6.53 12.41 -7.19
N GLU A 55 6.11 13.42 -7.94
CA GLU A 55 5.42 14.59 -7.39
C GLU A 55 4.00 14.25 -6.93
N GLU A 56 3.22 13.57 -7.77
CA GLU A 56 1.89 13.06 -7.40
C GLU A 56 1.93 12.15 -6.16
N ILE A 57 2.94 11.26 -6.10
CA ILE A 57 3.12 10.37 -4.95
C ILE A 57 3.44 11.18 -3.69
N LYS A 58 4.33 12.16 -3.78
CA LYS A 58 4.71 13.03 -2.68
C LYS A 58 3.52 13.85 -2.17
N ASP A 59 2.72 14.41 -3.09
CA ASP A 59 1.55 15.21 -2.74
C ASP A 59 0.48 14.37 -2.06
N LYS A 60 0.19 13.17 -2.56
CA LYS A 60 -0.72 12.21 -1.92
C LYS A 60 -0.26 11.81 -0.52
N VAL A 61 1.03 11.47 -0.35
CA VAL A 61 1.56 11.09 0.97
C VAL A 61 1.51 12.27 1.94
N SER A 62 1.76 13.50 1.45
CA SER A 62 1.71 14.73 2.24
C SER A 62 0.26 15.09 2.64
N SER A 63 -0.71 14.94 1.74
CA SER A 63 -2.13 15.20 2.04
C SER A 63 -2.68 14.28 3.13
N LEU A 64 -2.12 13.07 3.24
CA LEU A 64 -2.43 12.10 4.30
C LEU A 64 -1.68 12.36 5.61
N LYS A 65 -0.88 13.43 5.70
CA LYS A 65 0.01 13.75 6.84
C LYS A 65 1.01 12.63 7.16
N LEU A 66 1.42 11.88 6.13
CA LEU A 66 2.36 10.76 6.24
C LEU A 66 3.77 11.10 5.72
N ALA A 67 4.00 12.34 5.29
CA ALA A 67 5.33 12.75 4.85
C ALA A 67 6.34 12.61 6.01
N ASN A 68 7.47 11.94 5.73
CA ASN A 68 8.61 11.78 6.64
C ASN A 68 8.31 11.08 7.99
N ILE A 69 7.20 10.34 8.12
CA ILE A 69 6.85 9.65 9.37
C ILE A 69 7.89 8.62 9.85
N PHE A 70 8.66 8.06 8.91
CA PHE A 70 9.74 7.10 9.19
C PHE A 70 11.11 7.77 9.24
N ASN A 71 11.19 9.10 9.09
CA ASN A 71 12.43 9.86 9.17
C ASN A 71 12.85 10.12 10.64
N THR A 72 12.62 9.12 11.51
CA THR A 72 13.05 9.11 12.90
C THR A 72 13.95 7.91 13.08
N LYS A 73 15.20 8.15 13.50
CA LYS A 73 16.12 7.07 13.80
C LYS A 73 15.61 6.30 15.02
N LEU A 74 15.36 5.01 14.84
CA LEU A 74 15.13 4.09 15.94
C LEU A 74 16.52 3.60 16.38
N LEU A 75 17.06 4.24 17.43
CA LEU A 75 18.30 3.94 18.17
C LEU A 75 19.46 3.36 17.32
#